data_AF-A0A533VYH3-F1
#
_entry.id   AF-A0A533VYH3-F1
#
_cell.length_a   1.000
_cell.length_b   1.000
_cell.length_c   1.000
_cell.angle_alpha   90.00
_cell.angle_beta   90.00
_cell.angle_gamma   90.00
#
_symmetry.space_group_name_H-M   'P 1'
#
loop_
_entity.id
_entity.type
_entity.pdbx_description
1 polymer ?
#
loop_
_entity_poly.entity_id
_entity_poly.type
_entity_poly.pdbx_seq_one_letter_code
_entity_poly.pdbx_strand_id
1 'polypeptide(L)'
;MHGVRYILRSETVSIEFTRLSDKGQIVVPSEIRKRMKLGEGTRFVILGLGDTIILRKIEFSQERIRLKQLLAKSREKANKIGFTQQEVERLIESSRKATD
;
A
#
# COMPACT_ATOMS: atom_id res chain seq x y z
N MET A 1 4.04 -13.51 -27.13
CA MET A 1 3.20 -13.59 -25.92
C MET A 1 4.13 -13.50 -24.72
N HIS A 2 4.22 -12.32 -24.09
CA HIS A 2 5.15 -12.10 -22.98
C HIS A 2 4.58 -12.74 -21.72
N GLY A 3 5.26 -13.77 -21.21
CA GLY A 3 4.88 -14.45 -19.98
C GLY A 3 5.10 -13.54 -18.78
N VAL A 4 4.02 -13.18 -18.09
CA VAL A 4 4.06 -12.51 -16.79
C VAL A 4 4.63 -13.50 -15.77
N ARG A 5 5.84 -13.24 -15.29
CA ARG A 5 6.51 -14.07 -14.29
C ARG A 5 5.99 -13.71 -12.90
N TYR A 6 5.04 -14.48 -12.39
CA TYR A 6 4.52 -14.33 -11.03
C TYR A 6 5.55 -14.84 -10.01
N ILE A 7 6.16 -13.94 -9.25
CA ILE A 7 6.94 -14.28 -8.05
C ILE A 7 5.92 -14.44 -6.91
N LEU A 8 5.34 -15.63 -6.76
CA LEU A 8 4.47 -15.97 -5.63
C LEU A 8 5.28 -16.76 -4.61
N ARG A 9 5.69 -16.10 -3.54
CA ARG A 9 6.23 -16.76 -2.35
C ARG A 9 5.12 -17.58 -1.71
N SER A 10 5.21 -18.92 -1.75
CA SER A 10 4.56 -19.92 -0.87
C SER A 10 3.18 -19.56 -0.28
N GLU A 11 2.25 -19.06 -1.09
CA GLU A 11 0.86 -18.84 -0.67
C GLU A 11 -0.08 -19.59 -1.63
N THR A 12 -1.12 -20.22 -1.08
CA THR A 12 -2.12 -20.93 -1.86
C THR A 12 -2.90 -19.95 -2.74
N VAL A 13 -2.69 -20.04 -4.05
CA VAL A 13 -3.40 -19.23 -5.05
C VAL A 13 -4.77 -19.85 -5.32
N SER A 14 -5.82 -19.04 -5.31
CA SER A 14 -7.16 -19.40 -5.79
C SER A 14 -7.44 -18.58 -7.04
N ILE A 15 -7.71 -19.26 -8.15
CA ILE A 15 -8.01 -18.64 -9.44
C ILE A 15 -9.49 -18.85 -9.73
N GLU A 16 -10.21 -17.75 -9.93
CA GLU A 16 -11.61 -17.77 -10.33
C GLU A 16 -11.82 -16.73 -11.43
N PHE A 17 -12.68 -17.05 -12.41
CA PHE A 17 -13.00 -16.15 -13.51
C PHE A 17 -14.30 -15.41 -13.22
N THR A 18 -14.30 -14.11 -13.48
CA THR A 18 -15.47 -13.24 -13.36
C THR A 18 -15.53 -12.34 -14.59
N ARG A 19 -16.67 -11.70 -14.84
CA ARG A 19 -16.87 -10.82 -15.99
C ARG A 19 -17.11 -9.40 -15.51
N LEU A 20 -16.76 -8.45 -16.36
CA LEU A 20 -17.12 -7.04 -16.17
C LEU A 20 -18.60 -6.88 -16.51
N SER A 21 -19.37 -6.24 -15.62
CA SER A 21 -20.74 -5.87 -15.93
C SER A 21 -20.80 -4.71 -16.93
N ASP A 22 -21.98 -4.46 -17.46
CA ASP A 22 -22.33 -3.28 -18.26
C ASP A 22 -21.96 -1.95 -17.58
N LYS A 23 -22.07 -1.92 -16.25
CA LYS A 23 -21.73 -0.75 -15.41
C LYS A 23 -20.25 -0.71 -15.00
N GLY A 24 -19.41 -1.57 -15.55
CA GLY A 24 -17.98 -1.63 -15.21
C GLY A 24 -17.68 -2.23 -13.84
N GLN A 25 -18.59 -3.04 -13.28
CA GLN A 25 -18.39 -3.69 -11.98
C GLN A 25 -17.82 -5.10 -12.16
N ILE A 26 -16.91 -5.49 -11.28
CA ILE A 26 -16.37 -6.85 -11.23
C ILE A 26 -16.85 -7.49 -9.94
N VAL A 27 -17.51 -8.66 -10.05
CA VAL A 27 -17.92 -9.44 -8.88
C VAL A 27 -16.71 -10.16 -8.33
N VAL A 28 -16.42 -9.98 -7.05
CA VAL A 28 -15.40 -10.76 -6.32
C VAL A 28 -16.00 -12.11 -5.92
N PRO A 29 -15.47 -13.23 -6.42
CA PRO A 29 -15.99 -14.57 -6.12
C PRO A 29 -16.00 -14.91 -4.63
N SER A 30 -16.90 -15.79 -4.21
CA SER A 30 -17.18 -16.06 -2.80
C SER A 30 -15.97 -16.62 -2.05
N GLU A 31 -15.18 -17.49 -2.68
CA GLU A 31 -14.03 -18.11 -2.00
C GLU A 31 -12.90 -17.10 -1.78
N ILE A 32 -12.67 -16.21 -2.75
CA ILE A 32 -11.75 -15.08 -2.60
C ILE A 32 -12.23 -14.13 -1.49
N ARG A 33 -13.53 -13.78 -1.45
CA ARG A 33 -14.11 -12.94 -0.37
C ARG A 33 -13.87 -13.53 1.01
N LYS A 34 -14.13 -14.82 1.21
CA LYS A 34 -13.93 -15.52 2.48
C LYS A 34 -12.46 -15.55 2.87
N ARG A 35 -11.58 -15.99 1.97
CA ARG A 35 -10.14 -16.14 2.22
C ARG A 35 -9.48 -14.81 2.59
N MET A 36 -9.84 -13.74 1.88
CA MET A 36 -9.29 -12.41 2.11
C MET A 36 -10.07 -11.57 3.14
N LYS A 37 -11.11 -12.15 3.76
CA LYS A 37 -11.99 -11.50 4.75
C LYS A 37 -12.50 -10.14 4.23
N LEU A 38 -13.06 -10.17 3.01
CA LEU A 38 -13.64 -9.00 2.36
C LEU A 38 -15.11 -8.90 2.74
N GLY A 39 -15.45 -7.84 3.48
CA GLY A 39 -16.82 -7.49 3.83
C GLY A 39 -17.28 -6.23 3.11
N GLU A 40 -18.54 -5.86 3.32
CA GLU A 40 -19.06 -4.57 2.91
C GLU A 40 -18.21 -3.42 3.49
N GLY A 41 -18.02 -2.35 2.72
CA GLY A 41 -17.19 -1.21 3.13
C GLY A 41 -15.68 -1.45 3.06
N THR A 42 -15.22 -2.64 2.65
CA THR A 42 -13.78 -2.88 2.41
C THR A 42 -13.26 -1.92 1.34
N ARG A 43 -12.23 -1.14 1.67
CA ARG A 43 -11.61 -0.19 0.74
C ARG A 43 -10.38 -0.80 0.08
N PHE A 44 -10.17 -0.43 -1.18
CA PHE A 44 -9.03 -0.89 -1.98
C PHE A 44 -8.33 0.30 -2.63
N VAL A 45 -7.01 0.18 -2.79
CA VAL A 45 -6.28 0.92 -3.83
C VAL A 45 -6.38 0.10 -5.11
N ILE A 46 -6.72 0.76 -6.22
CA ILE A 46 -6.75 0.16 -7.56
C ILE A 46 -5.60 0.74 -8.37
N LEU A 47 -4.79 -0.12 -8.97
CA LEU A 47 -3.71 0.28 -9.88
C LEU A 47 -3.86 -0.46 -11.21
N GLY A 48 -3.72 0.26 -12.31
CA GLY A 48 -3.57 -0.32 -13.65
C GLY A 48 -2.10 -0.36 -14.06
N LEU A 49 -1.63 -1.51 -14.54
CA LEU A 49 -0.27 -1.68 -15.06
C LEU A 49 -0.32 -2.54 -16.33
N GLY A 50 -0.25 -1.89 -17.49
CA GLY A 50 -0.41 -2.56 -18.78
C GLY A 50 -1.79 -3.19 -18.91
N ASP A 51 -1.85 -4.52 -19.02
CA ASP A 51 -3.07 -5.34 -19.09
C ASP A 51 -3.53 -5.86 -17.72
N THR A 52 -2.86 -5.45 -16.63
CA THR A 52 -3.10 -5.96 -15.28
C THR A 52 -3.78 -4.90 -14.41
N ILE A 53 -4.84 -5.30 -13.68
CA ILE A 53 -5.44 -4.50 -12.60
C ILE A 53 -5.08 -5.14 -11.26
N ILE A 54 -4.49 -4.34 -10.36
CA ILE A 54 -4.14 -4.76 -9.01
C ILE A 54 -5.09 -4.09 -8.02
N LEU A 55 -5.80 -4.89 -7.23
CA LEU A 55 -6.63 -4.43 -6.12
C LEU A 55 -5.93 -4.78 -4.81
N ARG A 56 -5.54 -3.77 -4.04
CA ARG A 56 -4.90 -3.95 -2.73
C ARG A 56 -5.82 -3.44 -1.63
N LYS A 57 -6.25 -4.34 -0.74
CA LYS A 57 -7.04 -4.01 0.45
C LYS A 57 -6.29 -2.99 1.33
N ILE A 58 -6.99 -1.95 1.80
CA ILE A 58 -6.43 -0.96 2.74
C ILE A 58 -6.95 -1.24 4.15
N GLU A 59 -6.03 -1.55 5.05
CA GLU A 59 -6.30 -1.69 6.48
C GLU A 59 -5.78 -0.43 7.20
N PHE A 60 -6.61 0.61 7.31
CA PHE A 60 -6.19 1.91 7.84
C PHE A 60 -5.64 1.85 9.27
N SER A 61 -6.16 0.95 10.11
CA SER A 61 -5.65 0.74 11.47
C SER A 61 -4.21 0.21 11.44
N GLN A 62 -3.95 -0.80 10.61
CA GLN A 62 -2.64 -1.41 10.47
C GLN A 62 -1.62 -0.45 9.84
N GLU A 63 -2.02 0.30 8.81
CA GLU A 63 -1.13 1.27 8.16
C GLU A 63 -0.75 2.41 9.12
N ARG A 64 -1.71 2.92 9.92
CA ARG A 64 -1.40 3.91 10.96
C ARG A 64 -0.46 3.35 12.03
N ILE A 65 -0.67 2.11 12.47
CA ILE A 65 0.22 1.45 13.43
C ILE A 65 1.62 1.31 12.85
N ARG A 66 1.74 0.84 11.61
CA ARG A 66 3.02 0.68 10.90
C ARG A 66 3.73 2.01 10.73
N LEU A 67 3.02 3.06 10.33
CA LEU A 67 3.58 4.41 10.21
C LEU A 67 4.06 4.93 11.57
N LYS A 68 3.26 4.76 12.63
CA LYS A 68 3.68 5.14 14.00
C LYS A 68 4.95 4.40 14.42
N GLN A 69 5.06 3.10 14.15
CA GLN A 69 6.26 2.31 14.44
C GLN A 69 7.47 2.78 13.63
N LEU A 70 7.29 3.10 12.35
CA LEU A 70 8.36 3.64 11.50
C LEU A 70 8.85 4.98 12.03
N LEU A 71 7.93 5.90 12.35
CA LEU A 71 8.26 7.21 12.91
C LEU A 71 8.97 7.09 14.27
N ALA A 72 8.54 6.17 15.13
CA ALA A 72 9.20 5.92 16.42
C ALA A 72 10.66 5.47 16.24
N LYS A 73 10.91 4.51 15.33
CA LYS A 73 12.27 4.04 15.02
C LYS A 73 13.15 5.14 14.44
N SER A 74 12.60 5.94 13.53
CA SER A 74 13.32 7.07 12.94
C SER A 74 13.71 8.11 14.00
N ARG A 75 12.81 8.43 14.94
CA ARG A 75 13.09 9.34 16.06
C ARG A 75 14.14 8.79 17.01
N GLU A 76 14.10 7.50 17.34
CA GLU A 76 15.12 6.86 18.17
C GLU A 76 16.51 6.97 17.51
N LYS A 77 16.58 6.72 16.20
CA LYS A 77 17.82 6.84 15.44
C LYS A 77 18.31 8.30 15.36
N ALA A 78 17.41 9.26 15.14
CA ALA A 78 17.71 10.68 15.12
C ALA A 78 18.27 11.18 16.47
N ASN A 79 17.66 10.77 17.58
CA ASN A 79 18.13 11.12 18.92
C ASN A 79 19.53 10.54 19.21
N LYS A 80 19.80 9.29 18.79
CA LYS A 80 21.12 8.65 18.97
C LYS A 80 22.25 9.37 18.24
N ILE A 81 21.95 9.98 17.09
CA ILE A 81 22.94 10.75 16.32
C ILE A 81 22.94 12.25 16.67
N GLY A 82 22.18 12.67 17.69
CA GLY A 82 22.12 14.06 18.15
C GLY A 82 21.32 15.00 17.26
N PHE A 83 20.50 14.47 16.33
CA PHE A 83 19.73 15.28 15.39
C PHE A 83 18.64 16.07 16.11
N THR A 84 18.80 17.39 16.19
CA THR A 84 17.92 18.26 16.98
C THR A 84 16.72 18.77 16.17
N GLN A 85 15.64 19.18 16.83
CA GLN A 85 14.53 19.89 16.17
C GLN A 85 15.01 21.15 15.44
N GLN A 86 15.99 21.86 16.01
CA GLN A 86 16.54 23.08 15.41
C GLN A 86 17.28 22.79 14.09
N GLU A 87 17.99 21.67 13.98
CA GLU A 87 18.60 21.24 12.71
C GLU A 87 17.55 20.87 11.66
N VAL A 88 16.47 20.20 12.07
CA VAL A 88 15.35 19.90 11.18
C VAL A 88 14.73 21.19 10.63
N GLU A 89 14.49 22.18 11.49
CA GLU A 89 13.96 23.49 11.10
C GLU A 89 14.89 24.17 10.06
N ARG A 90 16.20 24.19 10.33
CA ARG A 90 17.20 24.76 9.41
C ARG A 90 17.25 24.03 8.06
N LEU A 91 17.14 22.71 8.04
CA LEU A 91 17.15 21.91 6.81
C LEU A 91 15.89 22.14 5.96
N ILE A 92 14.73 22.30 6.61
CA ILE A 92 13.49 22.62 5.91
C ILE A 92 13.57 24.04 5.32
N GLU A 93 14.07 25.00 6.10
CA GLU A 93 14.19 26.39 5.66
C GLU A 93 15.17 26.53 4.48
N SER A 94 16.33 25.86 4.54
CA SER A 94 17.30 25.82 3.44
C SER A 94 16.78 25.12 2.19
N SER A 95 16.00 24.04 2.32
CA SER A 95 15.40 23.37 1.15
C SER A 95 14.34 24.22 0.45
N ARG A 96 13.59 25.05 1.19
CA ARG A 96 12.61 25.98 0.60
C ARG A 96 13.30 27.08 -0.19
N LYS A 97 14.37 27.68 0.35
CA LYS A 97 15.16 28.73 -0.31
C LYS A 97 15.89 28.26 -1.58
N ALA A 98 16.15 26.97 -1.72
CA ALA A 98 16.82 26.41 -2.89
C ALA A 98 15.87 26.12 -4.07
N THR A 99 14.56 26.30 -3.88
CA THR A 99 13.53 26.06 -4.91
C THR A 99 12.94 27.36 -5.48
N ASP A 100 13.35 28.52 -4.93
CA ASP A 100 13.12 29.86 -5.49
C ASP A 100 14.34 30.32 -6.31
#